data_AF-A0A931J1Y5-F1
#
_entry.id   AF-A0A931J1Y5-F1
#
_cell.length_a   1.000
_cell.length_b   1.000
_cell.length_c   1.000
_cell.angle_alpha   90.00
_cell.angle_beta   90.00
_cell.angle_gamma   90.00
#
_symmetry.space_group_name_H-M   'P 1'
#
loop_
_entity.id
_entity.type
_entity.pdbx_description
1 polymer ?
#
loop_
_entity_poly.entity_id
_entity_poly.type
_entity_poly.pdbx_seq_one_letter_code
_entity_poly.pdbx_strand_id
1 'polypeptide(L)'
;MEPVGAQILDCLARVERQRQRRAVEAALGETTQRLKAFQQERFRRAYGDLLATPRYAGAAKFFLEELYGPADFSRRDAQFQRIVRPLVRLFPSEVVDTVHTLAQLHALSEELDSAMAERLLGSGVKAPDYIAAWQAVGQPEARQRQIELTLAVGRALDVYTRKPLLRHSLRLMRGPAQLAGLHELQDFLECGFDTFRAMRGAQEFLGTVQAREQDWAQRLFTGDSDGALPQLMA
;
A
#
# COMPACT_ATOMS: atom_id res chain seq x y z
N MET A 1 -24.34 -11.53 5.42
CA MET A 1 -23.10 -10.80 5.14
C MET A 1 -22.46 -10.46 6.46
N GLU A 2 -21.19 -10.79 6.66
CA GLU A 2 -20.39 -10.30 7.80
C GLU A 2 -20.46 -8.77 7.85
N PRO A 3 -20.59 -8.13 9.03
CA PRO A 3 -20.51 -6.68 9.14
C PRO A 3 -19.16 -6.18 8.60
N VAL A 4 -19.13 -5.11 7.81
CA VAL A 4 -17.89 -4.57 7.20
C VAL A 4 -16.76 -4.34 8.22
N GLY A 5 -17.10 -3.98 9.46
CA GLY A 5 -16.14 -3.86 10.56
C GLY A 5 -15.41 -5.17 10.89
N ALA A 6 -16.10 -6.31 10.84
CA ALA A 6 -15.49 -7.62 11.06
C ALA A 6 -14.56 -8.01 9.90
N GLN A 7 -14.92 -7.67 8.66
CA GLN A 7 -14.06 -7.88 7.48
C GLN A 7 -12.78 -7.05 7.54
N ILE A 8 -12.87 -5.80 7.99
CA ILE A 8 -11.69 -4.95 8.26
C ILE A 8 -10.80 -5.61 9.31
N LEU A 9 -11.38 -6.09 10.42
CA LEU A 9 -10.62 -6.74 11.49
C LEU A 9 -9.96 -8.05 11.02
N ASP A 10 -10.61 -8.83 10.17
CA ASP A 10 -10.00 -10.03 9.58
C ASP A 10 -8.79 -9.69 8.70
N CYS A 11 -8.88 -8.64 7.88
CA CYS A 11 -7.75 -8.16 7.09
C CYS A 11 -6.57 -7.75 7.99
N LEU A 12 -6.83 -7.02 9.08
CA LEU A 12 -5.78 -6.65 10.04
C LEU A 12 -5.19 -7.88 10.76
N ALA A 13 -6.01 -8.88 11.07
CA ALA A 13 -5.55 -10.14 11.65
C ALA A 13 -4.67 -10.92 10.67
N ARG A 14 -4.95 -10.90 9.37
CA ARG A 14 -4.10 -11.50 8.32
C ARG A 14 -2.72 -10.85 8.27
N VAL A 15 -2.66 -9.51 8.29
CA VAL A 15 -1.41 -8.76 8.37
C VAL A 15 -0.62 -9.16 9.61
N GLU A 16 -1.28 -9.22 10.77
CA GLU A 16 -0.63 -9.57 12.03
C GLU A 16 -0.09 -11.01 12.02
N ARG A 17 -0.80 -11.97 11.40
CA ARG A 17 -0.27 -13.33 11.22
C ARG A 17 1.01 -13.35 10.40
N GLN A 18 1.10 -12.56 9.32
CA GLN A 18 2.33 -12.46 8.52
C GLN A 18 3.49 -11.88 9.35
N ARG A 19 3.23 -10.86 10.17
CA ARG A 19 4.23 -10.29 11.08
C ARG A 19 4.72 -11.28 12.12
N GLN A 20 3.81 -11.95 12.80
CA GLN A 20 4.14 -12.95 13.82
C GLN A 20 4.99 -14.07 13.25
N ARG A 21 4.63 -14.56 12.06
CA ARG A 21 5.41 -15.57 11.37
C ARG A 21 6.84 -15.10 11.08
N ARG A 22 7.01 -13.90 10.54
CA ARG A 22 8.33 -13.31 10.25
C ARG A 22 9.15 -12.99 11.51
N ALA A 23 8.49 -12.77 12.64
CA ALA A 23 9.16 -12.60 13.94
C ALA A 23 9.69 -13.93 14.49
N VAL A 24 8.99 -15.04 14.26
CA VAL A 24 9.44 -16.39 14.64
C VAL A 24 10.51 -16.90 13.67
N GLU A 25 10.32 -16.70 12.37
CA GLU A 25 11.22 -17.12 11.31
C GLU A 25 12.16 -15.97 10.91
N ALA A 26 13.22 -15.72 11.69
CA ALA A 26 14.11 -14.56 11.50
C ALA A 26 14.63 -14.40 10.06
N ALA A 27 15.03 -15.49 9.41
CA ALA A 27 15.50 -15.48 8.02
C ALA A 27 14.42 -15.01 7.03
N LEU A 28 13.15 -15.36 7.27
CA LEU A 28 12.02 -14.90 6.48
C LEU A 28 11.77 -13.41 6.71
N GLY A 29 11.83 -12.96 7.97
CA GLY A 29 11.71 -11.54 8.33
C GLY A 29 12.77 -10.68 7.66
N GLU A 30 14.04 -11.06 7.75
CA GLU A 30 15.16 -10.35 7.11
C GLU A 30 15.04 -10.34 5.58
N THR A 31 14.64 -11.46 4.98
CA THR A 31 14.45 -11.56 3.52
C THR A 31 13.28 -10.72 3.06
N THR A 32 12.18 -10.68 3.82
CA THR A 32 11.05 -9.80 3.54
C THR A 32 11.46 -8.33 3.58
N GLN A 33 12.28 -7.92 4.56
CA GLN A 33 12.75 -6.54 4.64
C GLN A 33 13.62 -6.15 3.44
N ARG A 34 14.54 -7.03 3.03
CA ARG A 34 15.36 -6.83 1.81
C ARG A 34 14.48 -6.77 0.56
N LEU A 35 13.46 -7.63 0.47
CA LEU A 35 12.48 -7.63 -0.62
C LEU A 35 11.70 -6.31 -0.69
N LYS A 36 11.16 -5.83 0.43
CA LYS A 36 10.43 -4.56 0.50
C LYS A 36 11.29 -3.36 0.12
N ALA A 37 12.53 -3.32 0.61
CA ALA A 37 13.47 -2.28 0.22
C ALA A 37 13.75 -2.29 -1.30
N PHE A 38 13.91 -3.48 -1.87
CA PHE A 38 14.09 -3.64 -3.32
C PHE A 38 12.83 -3.23 -4.11
N GLN A 39 11.63 -3.61 -3.67
CA GLN A 39 10.36 -3.17 -4.27
C GLN A 39 10.22 -1.65 -4.25
N GLN A 40 10.55 -1.01 -3.13
CA GLN A 40 10.52 0.44 -3.00
C GLN A 40 11.49 1.13 -3.97
N GLU A 41 12.72 0.59 -4.10
CA GLU A 41 13.71 1.07 -5.06
C GLU A 41 13.20 0.98 -6.50
N ARG A 42 12.66 -0.18 -6.88
CA ARG A 42 12.03 -0.40 -8.19
C ARG A 42 10.92 0.61 -8.43
N PHE A 43 10.01 0.80 -7.48
CA PHE A 43 8.91 1.75 -7.61
C PHE A 43 9.42 3.19 -7.78
N ARG A 44 10.46 3.59 -7.03
CA ARG A 44 11.05 4.94 -7.16
C ARG A 44 11.62 5.18 -8.56
N ARG A 45 12.21 4.16 -9.17
CA ARG A 45 12.70 4.22 -10.57
C ARG A 45 11.53 4.29 -11.55
N ALA A 46 10.59 3.36 -11.44
CA ALA A 46 9.43 3.26 -12.33
C ALA A 46 8.53 4.51 -12.28
N TYR A 47 8.55 5.26 -11.18
CA TYR A 47 7.77 6.49 -10.98
C TYR A 47 8.65 7.74 -10.82
N GLY A 48 9.91 7.69 -11.28
CA GLY A 48 10.86 8.81 -11.15
C GLY A 48 10.36 10.11 -11.77
N ASP A 49 9.64 10.02 -12.88
CA ASP A 49 8.99 11.16 -13.54
C ASP A 49 7.83 11.75 -12.74
N LEU A 50 7.01 10.92 -12.09
CA LEU A 50 5.94 11.39 -11.18
C LEU A 50 6.54 12.03 -9.93
N LEU A 51 7.66 11.50 -9.43
CA LEU A 51 8.41 12.09 -8.32
C LEU A 51 9.06 13.43 -8.68
N ALA A 52 9.53 13.59 -9.91
CA ALA A 52 10.13 14.81 -10.41
C ALA A 52 9.08 15.90 -10.75
N THR A 53 7.83 15.50 -11.02
CA THR A 53 6.75 16.43 -11.37
C THR A 53 6.19 17.08 -10.10
N PRO A 54 6.30 18.41 -9.90
CA PRO A 54 5.89 19.07 -8.65
C PRO A 54 4.43 18.81 -8.24
N ARG A 55 3.54 18.64 -9.23
CA ARG A 55 2.13 18.31 -9.01
C ARG A 55 1.93 16.92 -8.38
N TYR A 56 2.75 15.94 -8.74
CA TYR A 56 2.59 14.53 -8.35
C TYR A 56 3.53 14.10 -7.24
N ALA A 57 4.65 14.82 -7.05
CA ALA A 57 5.72 14.46 -6.13
C ALA A 57 5.24 14.13 -4.71
N GLY A 58 4.35 14.94 -4.14
CA GLY A 58 3.84 14.72 -2.79
C GLY A 58 3.07 13.40 -2.63
N ALA A 59 2.16 13.12 -3.55
CA ALA A 59 1.39 11.88 -3.50
C ALA A 59 2.23 10.65 -3.89
N ALA A 60 3.12 10.78 -4.88
CA ALA A 60 4.05 9.71 -5.26
C ALA A 60 4.95 9.31 -4.07
N LYS A 61 5.48 10.29 -3.33
CA LYS A 61 6.24 10.04 -2.09
C LYS A 61 5.38 9.39 -1.01
N PHE A 62 4.18 9.91 -0.78
CA PHE A 62 3.25 9.30 0.18
C PHE A 62 2.98 7.82 -0.12
N PHE A 63 2.70 7.46 -1.38
CA PHE A 63 2.56 6.04 -1.76
C PHE A 63 3.82 5.22 -1.48
N LEU A 64 4.99 5.73 -1.86
CA LEU A 64 6.27 5.03 -1.72
C LEU A 64 6.74 4.86 -0.27
N GLU A 65 6.45 5.83 0.58
CA GLU A 65 6.98 5.90 1.94
C GLU A 65 5.96 5.39 2.96
N GLU A 66 4.69 5.74 2.80
CA GLU A 66 3.65 5.47 3.80
C GLU A 66 2.79 4.24 3.50
N LEU A 67 2.69 3.82 2.23
CA LEU A 67 1.87 2.67 1.82
C LEU A 67 2.71 1.44 1.42
N TYR A 68 3.82 1.65 0.70
CA TYR A 68 4.67 0.57 0.19
C TYR A 68 6.11 0.62 0.73
N GLY A 69 6.39 1.48 1.70
CA GLY A 69 7.73 1.61 2.28
C GLY A 69 8.13 0.38 3.12
N PRO A 70 9.44 0.16 3.34
CA PRO A 70 9.94 -0.89 4.23
C PRO A 70 9.76 -0.56 5.73
N ALA A 71 9.17 0.60 6.05
CA ALA A 71 8.98 1.05 7.42
C ALA A 71 8.08 0.10 8.23
N ASP A 72 8.29 0.06 9.54
CA ASP A 72 7.44 -0.71 10.45
C ASP A 72 6.13 0.04 10.75
N PHE A 73 5.05 -0.40 10.11
CA PHE A 73 3.70 0.15 10.32
C PHE A 73 2.92 -0.52 11.46
N SER A 74 3.56 -1.35 12.29
CA SER A 74 2.91 -2.09 13.38
C SER A 74 2.13 -1.18 14.34
N ARG A 75 2.71 -0.04 14.74
CA ARG A 75 2.08 0.93 15.63
C ARG A 75 0.84 1.55 15.01
N ARG A 76 0.92 1.96 13.74
CA ARG A 76 -0.20 2.53 12.99
C ARG A 76 -1.34 1.53 12.88
N ASP A 77 -1.04 0.27 12.57
CA ASP A 77 -2.05 -0.77 12.42
C ASP A 77 -2.73 -1.12 13.76
N ALA A 78 -1.98 -1.15 14.86
CA ALA A 78 -2.55 -1.34 16.19
C ALA A 78 -3.48 -0.18 16.59
N GLN A 79 -3.10 1.06 16.27
CA GLN A 79 -3.97 2.23 16.45
C GLN A 79 -5.23 2.13 15.57
N PHE A 80 -5.08 1.65 14.34
CA PHE A 80 -6.18 1.48 13.41
C PHE A 80 -7.19 0.42 13.88
N GLN A 81 -6.71 -0.72 14.38
CA GLN A 81 -7.56 -1.78 14.92
C GLN A 81 -8.47 -1.27 16.05
N ARG A 82 -7.95 -0.38 16.92
CA ARG A 82 -8.70 0.21 18.03
C ARG A 82 -9.86 1.10 17.56
N ILE A 83 -9.76 1.70 16.38
CA ILE A 83 -10.76 2.64 15.87
C ILE A 83 -11.75 2.03 14.88
N VAL A 84 -11.61 0.75 14.48
CA VAL A 84 -12.54 0.12 13.52
C VAL A 84 -14.00 0.19 13.99
N ARG A 85 -14.27 -0.09 15.27
CA ARG A 85 -15.64 -0.02 15.80
C ARG A 85 -16.19 1.41 15.82
N PRO A 86 -15.49 2.42 16.37
CA PRO A 86 -15.87 3.83 16.23
C PRO A 86 -16.06 4.27 14.77
N LEU A 87 -15.15 3.88 13.88
CA LEU A 87 -15.17 4.23 12.46
C LEU A 87 -16.48 3.78 11.81
N VAL A 88 -16.85 2.50 11.97
CA VAL A 88 -18.09 1.94 11.40
C VAL A 88 -19.34 2.60 11.98
N ARG A 89 -19.30 3.06 13.23
CA ARG A 89 -20.44 3.69 13.90
C ARG A 89 -20.61 5.18 13.55
N LEU A 90 -19.51 5.89 13.29
CA LEU A 90 -19.50 7.35 13.23
C LEU A 90 -19.34 7.90 11.81
N PHE A 91 -18.79 7.12 10.88
CA PHE A 91 -18.49 7.59 9.53
C PHE A 91 -19.48 7.06 8.49
N PRO A 92 -19.69 7.81 7.38
CA PRO A 92 -20.48 7.33 6.25
C PRO A 92 -19.96 6.02 5.68
N SER A 93 -20.85 5.20 5.13
CA SER A 93 -20.50 3.87 4.59
C SER A 93 -19.40 3.93 3.53
N GLU A 94 -19.36 4.99 2.72
CA GLU A 94 -18.34 5.13 1.67
C GLU A 94 -16.92 5.24 2.24
N VAL A 95 -16.78 5.93 3.38
CA VAL A 95 -15.50 6.05 4.09
C VAL A 95 -15.10 4.70 4.68
N VAL A 96 -16.07 3.98 5.25
CA VAL A 96 -15.86 2.64 5.81
C VAL A 96 -15.47 1.64 4.71
N ASP A 97 -16.09 1.70 3.54
CA ASP A 97 -15.78 0.86 2.38
C ASP A 97 -14.39 1.16 1.82
N THR A 98 -13.97 2.43 1.84
CA THR A 98 -12.61 2.82 1.45
C THR A 98 -11.58 2.25 2.43
N VAL A 99 -11.88 2.30 3.72
CA VAL A 99 -11.03 1.69 4.76
C VAL A 99 -10.97 0.17 4.59
N HIS A 100 -12.08 -0.49 4.30
CA HIS A 100 -12.09 -1.91 4.00
C HIS A 100 -11.23 -2.24 2.77
N THR A 101 -11.35 -1.46 1.69
CA THR A 101 -10.51 -1.59 0.50
C THR A 101 -9.02 -1.45 0.83
N LEU A 102 -8.66 -0.47 1.67
CA LEU A 102 -7.27 -0.28 2.12
C LEU A 102 -6.78 -1.47 2.98
N ALA A 103 -7.62 -1.99 3.88
CA ALA A 103 -7.27 -3.15 4.69
C ALA A 103 -7.07 -4.41 3.83
N GLN A 104 -7.91 -4.61 2.81
CA GLN A 104 -7.74 -5.69 1.82
C GLN A 104 -6.43 -5.56 1.05
N LEU A 105 -6.09 -4.34 0.59
CA LEU A 105 -4.85 -4.07 -0.12
C LEU A 105 -3.63 -4.41 0.74
N HIS A 106 -3.65 -3.98 2.01
CA HIS A 106 -2.56 -4.20 2.94
C HIS A 106 -2.36 -5.70 3.23
N ALA A 107 -3.43 -6.41 3.60
CA ALA A 107 -3.39 -7.85 3.84
C ALA A 107 -2.87 -8.64 2.64
N LEU A 108 -3.35 -8.32 1.44
CA LEU A 108 -2.91 -8.96 0.21
C LEU A 108 -1.43 -8.68 -0.10
N SER A 109 -0.98 -7.44 0.12
CA SER A 109 0.42 -7.06 -0.10
C SER A 109 1.35 -7.81 0.85
N GLU A 110 1.01 -7.88 2.14
CA GLU A 110 1.79 -8.63 3.13
C GLU A 110 1.85 -10.13 2.83
N GLU A 111 0.76 -10.74 2.37
CA GLU A 111 0.76 -12.15 1.97
C GLU A 111 1.65 -12.42 0.75
N LEU A 112 1.57 -11.56 -0.28
CA LEU A 112 2.40 -11.68 -1.46
C LEU A 112 3.89 -11.45 -1.15
N ASP A 113 4.21 -10.50 -0.26
CA ASP A 113 5.59 -10.25 0.16
C ASP A 113 6.17 -11.43 0.95
N SER A 114 5.39 -12.05 1.85
CA SER A 114 5.82 -13.28 2.53
C SER A 114 6.07 -14.42 1.54
N ALA A 115 5.14 -14.65 0.61
CA ALA A 115 5.26 -15.72 -0.38
C ALA A 115 6.49 -15.51 -1.27
N MET A 116 6.78 -14.27 -1.68
CA MET A 116 7.97 -13.95 -2.46
C MET A 116 9.25 -14.11 -1.62
N ALA A 117 9.23 -13.67 -0.36
CA ALA A 117 10.38 -13.79 0.54
C ALA A 117 10.76 -15.26 0.81
N GLU A 118 9.78 -16.17 0.90
CA GLU A 118 10.04 -17.61 0.99
C GLU A 118 10.84 -18.15 -0.20
N ARG A 119 10.53 -17.68 -1.40
CA ARG A 119 11.26 -18.06 -2.63
C ARG A 119 12.68 -17.49 -2.68
N LEU A 120 12.97 -16.48 -1.87
CA LEU A 120 14.24 -15.77 -1.80
C LEU A 120 15.10 -16.20 -0.59
N LEU A 121 14.65 -17.19 0.19
CA LEU A 121 15.42 -17.70 1.32
C LEU A 121 16.76 -18.29 0.85
N GLY A 122 17.85 -17.81 1.45
CA GLY A 122 19.20 -18.24 1.09
C GLY A 122 19.76 -17.63 -0.21
N SER A 123 19.00 -16.77 -0.90
CA SER A 123 19.48 -16.03 -2.07
C SER A 123 19.58 -14.52 -1.78
N GLY A 124 20.14 -13.79 -2.75
CA GLY A 124 20.11 -12.33 -2.76
C GLY A 124 18.77 -11.80 -3.25
N VAL A 125 18.54 -10.50 -3.06
CA VAL A 125 17.41 -9.79 -3.69
C VAL A 125 17.98 -8.90 -4.80
N LYS A 126 18.35 -9.50 -5.93
CA LYS A 126 18.70 -8.79 -7.16
C LYS A 126 17.58 -8.91 -8.17
N ALA A 127 17.64 -8.15 -9.26
CA ALA A 127 16.62 -8.16 -10.31
C ALA A 127 16.25 -9.57 -10.83
N PRO A 128 17.21 -10.46 -11.18
CA PRO A 128 16.85 -11.82 -11.62
C PRO A 128 16.16 -12.63 -10.53
N ASP A 129 16.63 -12.55 -9.29
CA ASP A 129 16.04 -13.25 -8.15
C ASP A 129 14.61 -12.79 -7.89
N TYR A 130 14.39 -11.46 -7.91
CA TYR A 130 13.09 -10.85 -7.74
C TYR A 130 12.09 -11.28 -8.83
N ILE A 131 12.51 -11.23 -10.11
CA ILE A 131 11.67 -11.64 -11.24
C ILE A 131 11.27 -13.12 -11.08
N ALA A 132 12.24 -13.98 -10.80
CA ALA A 132 12.00 -15.41 -10.62
C ALA A 132 11.07 -15.68 -9.42
N ALA A 133 11.28 -15.01 -8.29
CA ALA A 133 10.41 -15.13 -7.12
C ALA A 133 8.99 -14.63 -7.40
N TRP A 134 8.85 -13.50 -8.10
CA TRP A 134 7.55 -12.95 -8.46
C TRP A 134 6.78 -13.90 -9.38
N GLN A 135 7.45 -14.44 -10.40
CA GLN A 135 6.89 -15.39 -11.35
C GLN A 135 6.54 -16.73 -10.68
N ALA A 136 7.37 -17.21 -9.76
CA ALA A 136 7.12 -18.44 -9.02
C ALA A 136 5.92 -18.33 -8.07
N VAL A 137 5.71 -17.17 -7.44
CA VAL A 137 4.52 -16.92 -6.61
C VAL A 137 3.28 -16.67 -7.48
N GLY A 138 3.45 -16.17 -8.71
CA GLY A 138 2.58 -16.39 -9.85
C GLY A 138 1.07 -16.42 -9.60
N GLN A 139 0.48 -15.35 -9.05
CA GLN A 139 -0.96 -15.24 -8.80
C GLN A 139 -1.60 -14.10 -9.64
N PRO A 140 -1.95 -14.32 -10.91
CA PRO A 140 -2.49 -13.28 -11.79
C PRO A 140 -3.70 -12.56 -11.21
N GLU A 141 -4.66 -13.31 -10.65
CA GLU A 141 -5.87 -12.73 -10.05
C GLU A 141 -5.54 -11.87 -8.82
N ALA A 142 -4.63 -12.34 -7.96
CA ALA A 142 -4.18 -11.58 -6.79
C ALA A 142 -3.47 -10.28 -7.19
N ARG A 143 -2.59 -10.34 -8.20
CA ARG A 143 -1.87 -9.15 -8.71
C ARG A 143 -2.82 -8.15 -9.35
N GLN A 144 -3.75 -8.62 -10.18
CA GLN A 144 -4.80 -7.80 -10.75
C GLN A 144 -5.67 -7.15 -9.65
N ARG A 145 -6.05 -7.92 -8.63
CA ARG A 145 -6.79 -7.42 -7.47
C ARG A 145 -6.00 -6.35 -6.70
N GLN A 146 -4.69 -6.53 -6.51
CA GLN A 146 -3.81 -5.55 -5.86
C GLN A 146 -3.83 -4.20 -6.61
N ILE A 147 -3.76 -4.22 -7.95
CA ILE A 147 -3.86 -3.02 -8.78
C ILE A 147 -5.24 -2.37 -8.64
N GLU A 148 -6.31 -3.14 -8.74
CA GLU A 148 -7.69 -2.63 -8.61
C GLU A 148 -7.96 -1.95 -7.27
N LEU A 149 -7.52 -2.58 -6.18
CA LEU A 149 -7.62 -2.06 -4.83
C LEU A 149 -6.86 -0.74 -4.68
N THR A 150 -5.63 -0.68 -5.20
CA THR A 150 -4.79 0.54 -5.20
C THR A 150 -5.50 1.70 -5.89
N LEU A 151 -6.06 1.44 -7.08
CA LEU A 151 -6.78 2.46 -7.84
C LEU A 151 -8.10 2.85 -7.17
N ALA A 152 -8.80 1.91 -6.54
CA ALA A 152 -10.03 2.18 -5.80
C ALA A 152 -9.77 3.12 -4.61
N VAL A 153 -8.71 2.86 -3.83
CA VAL A 153 -8.28 3.76 -2.74
C VAL A 153 -7.94 5.14 -3.30
N GLY A 154 -7.13 5.22 -4.36
CA GLY A 154 -6.73 6.49 -4.97
C GLY A 154 -7.92 7.32 -5.46
N ARG A 155 -8.90 6.69 -6.12
CA ARG A 155 -10.13 7.36 -6.59
C ARG A 155 -10.98 7.87 -5.42
N ALA A 156 -11.12 7.08 -4.36
CA ALA A 156 -11.86 7.51 -3.17
C ALA A 156 -11.21 8.72 -2.50
N LEU A 157 -9.87 8.72 -2.36
CA LEU A 157 -9.11 9.85 -1.83
C LEU A 157 -9.29 11.11 -2.69
N ASP A 158 -9.27 11.00 -4.02
CA ASP A 158 -9.53 12.15 -4.92
C ASP A 158 -10.91 12.79 -4.67
N VAL A 159 -11.93 11.98 -4.38
CA VAL A 159 -13.26 12.49 -4.02
C VAL A 159 -13.26 13.16 -2.64
N TYR A 160 -12.61 12.54 -1.64
CA TYR A 160 -12.61 13.06 -0.27
C TYR A 160 -11.81 14.34 -0.11
N THR A 161 -10.68 14.47 -0.82
CA THR A 161 -9.83 15.67 -0.76
C THR A 161 -10.51 16.93 -1.30
N ARG A 162 -11.58 16.77 -2.08
CA ARG A 162 -12.43 17.87 -2.57
C ARG A 162 -13.46 18.36 -1.54
N LYS A 163 -13.66 17.66 -0.42
CA LYS A 163 -14.64 18.02 0.63
C LYS A 163 -13.96 18.82 1.76
N PRO A 164 -14.17 20.15 1.87
CA PRO A 164 -13.48 20.98 2.87
C PRO A 164 -13.80 20.58 4.31
N LEU A 165 -15.03 20.10 4.55
CA LEU A 165 -15.48 19.64 5.87
C LEU A 165 -14.65 18.47 6.39
N LEU A 166 -14.32 17.49 5.54
CA LEU A 166 -13.51 16.33 5.96
C LEU A 166 -12.13 16.76 6.44
N ARG A 167 -11.52 17.72 5.75
CA ARG A 167 -10.22 18.27 6.16
C ARG A 167 -10.29 18.98 7.49
N HIS A 168 -11.34 19.77 7.71
CA HIS A 168 -11.51 20.49 8.95
C HIS A 168 -11.72 19.53 10.12
N SER A 169 -12.60 18.53 9.96
CA SER A 169 -12.81 17.48 10.95
C SER A 169 -11.52 16.73 11.28
N LEU A 170 -10.73 16.36 10.26
CA LEU A 170 -9.46 15.67 10.46
C LEU A 170 -8.50 16.52 11.31
N ARG A 171 -8.36 17.82 11.02
CA ARG A 171 -7.51 18.73 11.82
C ARG A 171 -7.98 18.89 13.26
N LEU A 172 -9.29 18.98 13.49
CA LEU A 172 -9.85 19.06 14.85
C LEU A 172 -9.60 17.78 15.65
N MET A 173 -9.52 16.64 14.98
CA MET A 173 -9.23 15.35 15.62
C MET A 173 -7.79 15.20 16.10
N ARG A 174 -6.87 16.10 15.73
CA ARG A 174 -5.45 15.98 16.09
C ARG A 174 -5.21 15.89 17.61
N GLY A 175 -5.78 16.82 18.38
CA GLY A 175 -5.65 16.83 19.84
C GLY A 175 -6.24 15.58 20.50
N PRO A 176 -7.52 15.26 20.26
CA PRO A 176 -8.13 14.03 20.78
C PRO A 176 -7.40 12.74 20.36
N ALA A 177 -6.92 12.66 19.11
CA ALA A 177 -6.16 11.51 18.63
C ALA A 177 -4.84 11.35 19.38
N GLN A 178 -4.09 12.43 19.60
CA GLN A 178 -2.86 12.40 20.38
C GLN A 178 -3.11 11.94 21.83
N LEU A 179 -4.14 12.48 22.48
CA LEU A 179 -4.53 12.07 23.84
C LEU A 179 -4.95 10.60 23.92
N ALA A 180 -5.55 10.06 22.85
CA ALA A 180 -5.93 8.65 22.76
C ALA A 180 -4.78 7.72 22.32
N GLY A 181 -3.58 8.27 22.07
CA GLY A 181 -2.43 7.52 21.56
C GLY A 181 -2.61 7.03 20.12
N LEU A 182 -3.25 7.84 19.28
CA LEU A 182 -3.58 7.59 17.87
C LEU A 182 -2.81 8.53 16.92
N HIS A 183 -1.63 9.02 17.33
CA HIS A 183 -0.87 10.04 16.59
C HIS A 183 -0.34 9.52 15.24
N GLU A 184 0.20 8.31 15.17
CA GLU A 184 0.69 7.70 13.92
C GLU A 184 -0.43 7.61 12.88
N LEU A 185 -1.62 7.16 13.30
CA LEU A 185 -2.77 7.07 12.41
C LEU A 185 -3.25 8.46 11.97
N GLN A 186 -3.29 9.42 12.89
CA GLN A 186 -3.72 10.79 12.60
C GLN A 186 -2.77 11.46 11.58
N ASP A 187 -1.46 11.36 11.80
CA ASP A 187 -0.44 11.97 10.95
C ASP A 187 -0.46 11.34 9.54
N PHE A 188 -0.61 10.02 9.47
CA PHE A 188 -0.80 9.30 8.21
C PHE A 188 -2.02 9.81 7.42
N LEU A 189 -3.18 9.93 8.07
CA LEU A 189 -4.41 10.39 7.43
C LEU A 189 -4.29 11.84 6.95
N GLU A 190 -3.69 12.72 7.75
CA GLU A 190 -3.48 14.12 7.39
C GLU A 190 -2.50 14.26 6.22
N CYS A 191 -1.38 13.54 6.26
CA CYS A 191 -0.39 13.53 5.19
C CYS A 191 -1.01 13.04 3.87
N GLY A 192 -1.73 11.91 3.91
CA GLY A 192 -2.43 11.39 2.74
C GLY A 192 -3.46 12.35 2.17
N PHE A 193 -4.24 13.01 3.03
CA PHE A 193 -5.24 14.00 2.61
C PHE A 193 -4.59 15.22 1.96
N ASP A 194 -3.59 15.82 2.60
CA ASP A 194 -2.97 17.05 2.11
C ASP A 194 -2.16 16.82 0.82
N THR A 195 -1.49 15.66 0.68
CA THR A 195 -0.75 15.30 -0.55
C THR A 195 -1.66 15.08 -1.75
N PHE A 196 -2.75 14.32 -1.60
CA PHE A 196 -3.74 14.13 -2.67
C PHE A 196 -4.47 15.43 -3.02
N ARG A 197 -4.79 16.27 -2.01
CA ARG A 197 -5.42 17.57 -2.25
C ARG A 197 -4.51 18.49 -3.07
N ALA A 198 -3.22 18.50 -2.77
CA ALA A 198 -2.24 19.32 -3.49
C ALA A 198 -2.13 18.95 -4.98
N MET A 199 -2.40 17.69 -5.33
CA MET A 199 -2.39 17.21 -6.73
C MET A 199 -3.48 17.83 -7.61
N ARG A 200 -4.59 18.29 -7.01
CA ARG A 200 -5.75 18.88 -7.72
C ARG A 200 -6.28 17.95 -8.82
N GLY A 201 -6.72 16.75 -8.43
CA GLY A 201 -7.24 15.74 -9.34
C GLY A 201 -6.24 14.63 -9.61
N ALA A 202 -6.62 13.40 -9.27
CA ALA A 202 -5.75 12.21 -9.38
C ALA A 202 -5.93 11.39 -10.67
N GLN A 203 -6.81 11.80 -11.60
CA GLN A 203 -7.17 10.97 -12.75
C GLN A 203 -5.97 10.57 -13.63
N GLU A 204 -5.14 11.54 -14.01
CA GLU A 204 -3.95 11.30 -14.83
C GLU A 204 -2.93 10.45 -14.07
N PHE A 205 -2.63 10.84 -12.82
CA PHE A 205 -1.73 10.09 -11.93
C PHE A 205 -2.13 8.62 -11.80
N LEU A 206 -3.40 8.35 -11.48
CA LEU A 206 -3.91 6.99 -11.32
C LEU A 206 -3.95 6.23 -12.66
N GLY A 207 -4.21 6.92 -13.77
CA GLY A 207 -4.13 6.34 -15.11
C GLY A 207 -2.70 5.89 -15.46
N THR A 208 -1.70 6.71 -15.11
CA THR A 208 -0.27 6.36 -15.28
C THR A 208 0.11 5.17 -14.42
N VAL A 209 -0.27 5.16 -13.13
CA VAL A 209 -0.02 4.03 -12.21
C VAL A 209 -0.68 2.75 -12.74
N GLN A 210 -1.94 2.82 -13.16
CA GLN A 210 -2.65 1.67 -13.72
C GLN A 210 -1.92 1.08 -14.93
N ALA A 211 -1.60 1.91 -15.92
CA ALA A 211 -0.97 1.47 -17.15
C ALA A 211 0.39 0.81 -16.88
N ARG A 212 1.20 1.40 -15.99
CA ARG A 212 2.54 0.89 -15.65
C ARG A 212 2.49 -0.41 -14.87
N GLU A 213 1.64 -0.54 -13.85
CA GLU A 213 1.56 -1.79 -13.10
C GLU A 213 0.96 -2.93 -13.94
N GLN A 214 0.03 -2.62 -14.85
CA GLN A 214 -0.50 -3.61 -15.79
C GLN A 214 0.54 -4.07 -16.81
N ASP A 215 1.26 -3.16 -17.46
CA ASP A 215 2.35 -3.50 -18.38
C ASP A 215 3.45 -4.31 -17.66
N TRP A 216 3.83 -3.89 -16.45
CA TRP A 216 4.79 -4.61 -15.61
C TRP A 216 4.34 -6.04 -15.30
N ALA A 217 3.11 -6.21 -14.80
CA ALA A 217 2.57 -7.53 -14.48
C ALA A 217 2.46 -8.41 -15.74
N GLN A 218 2.02 -7.83 -16.86
CA GLN A 218 1.91 -8.55 -18.14
C GLN A 218 3.28 -9.05 -18.62
N ARG A 219 4.32 -8.20 -18.60
CA ARG A 219 5.69 -8.60 -18.95
C ARG A 219 6.22 -9.73 -18.07
N LEU A 220 5.96 -9.65 -16.76
CA LEU A 220 6.39 -10.69 -15.84
C LEU A 220 5.66 -12.02 -16.08
N PHE A 221 4.38 -12.02 -16.44
CA PHE A 221 3.64 -13.26 -16.74
C PHE A 221 3.92 -13.85 -18.12
N THR A 222 4.09 -13.01 -19.15
CA THR A 222 4.19 -13.45 -20.55
C THR A 222 5.63 -13.58 -21.05
N GLY A 223 6.60 -13.06 -20.30
CA GLY A 223 8.01 -13.02 -20.67
C GLY A 223 8.41 -11.66 -21.24
N ASP A 224 9.65 -11.26 -20.99
CA ASP A 224 10.22 -9.98 -21.40
C ASP A 224 10.91 -10.11 -22.75
N SER A 225 10.13 -10.27 -23.81
CA SER A 225 10.63 -10.50 -25.19
C SER A 225 11.64 -9.44 -25.65
N ASP A 226 11.54 -8.23 -25.09
CA ASP A 226 12.30 -7.06 -25.52
C ASP A 226 13.44 -6.70 -24.54
N GLY A 227 13.59 -7.45 -23.45
CA GLY A 227 14.65 -7.23 -22.45
C GLY A 227 14.52 -5.92 -21.66
N ALA A 228 13.30 -5.41 -21.46
CA ALA A 228 13.01 -4.15 -20.79
C ALA A 228 12.87 -4.27 -19.26
N LEU A 229 12.57 -5.45 -18.71
CA LEU A 229 12.46 -5.67 -17.26
C LEU A 229 13.75 -5.28 -16.53
N PRO A 230 14.97 -5.66 -16.99
CA PRO A 230 16.20 -5.19 -16.35
C PRO A 230 16.34 -3.68 -16.34
N GLN A 231 15.85 -2.96 -17.36
CA GLN A 231 15.94 -1.49 -17.47
C GLN A 231 14.95 -0.80 -16.53
N LEU A 232 13.79 -1.40 -16.28
CA LEU A 232 12.82 -0.95 -15.28
C LEU A 232 13.29 -1.23 -13.84
N MET A 233 14.32 -2.08 -13.69
CA MET A 233 14.94 -2.44 -12.42
C MET A 233 16.33 -1.83 -12.21
N ALA A 234 16.97 -1.26 -13.24
CA ALA A 234 18.31 -0.64 -13.24
C ALA A 234 18.22 0.87 -13.00
#